data_AF-A0A2D6ZRE4-F1
#
_entry.id   AF-A0A2D6ZRE4-F1
#
_cell.length_a   1.000
_cell.length_b   1.000
_cell.length_c   1.000
_cell.angle_alpha   90.00
_cell.angle_beta   90.00
_cell.angle_gamma   90.00
#
_symmetry.space_group_name_H-M   'P 1'
#
loop_
_entity.id
_entity.type
_entity.pdbx_description
1 polymer ?
#
loop_
_entity_poly.entity_id
_entity_poly.type
_entity_poly.pdbx_seq_one_letter_code
_entity_poly.pdbx_strand_id
1 'polypeptide(L)'
;MKFLCLISIFIVFYLKNLSAYQEITIQKDRDLQNYQELLEIINNTISEDDVTSSIEKNIYNINFSSNQISLSIDVNNLSRDLYSKKIDHNLFLLNCSMKKTFFKLNNKFENCPNFIIKNYDEMAYIYLNYKNNYFRLAKFSKDTNIKLLWIKLLEKNNYSYQLYIDTSNYNKLKFFTGLEPKILHYEKNKIILDFQNFYNNEQINFLINFF
;
A
#
# COMPACT_ATOMS: atom_id res chain seq x y z
N MET A 1 -7.01 -59.42 -10.85
CA MET A 1 -6.43 -58.65 -9.71
C MET A 1 -5.42 -57.66 -10.25
N LYS A 2 -5.43 -56.44 -9.69
CA LYS A 2 -4.49 -55.30 -9.90
C LYS A 2 -4.78 -54.36 -11.09
N PHE A 3 -5.92 -53.66 -11.01
CA PHE A 3 -6.04 -52.28 -11.49
C PHE A 3 -6.52 -51.42 -10.31
N LEU A 4 -5.61 -51.15 -9.39
CA LEU A 4 -5.79 -50.32 -8.20
C LEU A 4 -4.58 -49.39 -8.18
N CYS A 5 -4.65 -48.27 -8.90
CA CYS A 5 -3.74 -47.10 -8.76
C CYS A 5 -4.04 -45.98 -9.78
N LEU A 6 -5.31 -45.64 -10.05
CA LEU A 6 -5.63 -44.55 -11.00
C LEU A 6 -6.73 -43.60 -10.53
N ILE A 7 -7.02 -43.56 -9.22
CA ILE A 7 -8.01 -42.62 -8.64
C ILE A 7 -7.38 -41.68 -7.60
N SER A 8 -6.06 -41.74 -7.33
CA SER A 8 -5.42 -40.87 -6.32
C SER A 8 -4.77 -39.59 -6.86
N ILE A 9 -4.78 -39.31 -8.17
CA ILE A 9 -4.13 -38.11 -8.73
C ILE A 9 -5.07 -36.90 -8.84
N PHE A 10 -6.39 -37.06 -8.65
CA PHE A 10 -7.34 -35.95 -8.74
C PHE A 10 -7.66 -35.24 -7.41
N ILE A 11 -7.02 -35.61 -6.29
CA ILE A 11 -7.24 -35.01 -4.97
C ILE A 11 -5.95 -34.35 -4.43
N VAL A 12 -5.12 -33.80 -5.32
CA VAL A 12 -4.04 -32.85 -4.94
C VAL A 12 -4.21 -31.51 -5.63
N PHE A 13 -5.42 -31.21 -6.12
CA PHE A 13 -5.88 -29.83 -6.07
C PHE A 13 -6.10 -29.51 -4.60
N TYR A 14 -5.02 -29.07 -3.95
CA TYR A 14 -5.06 -28.29 -2.73
C TYR A 14 -6.28 -27.39 -2.82
N LEU A 15 -7.31 -27.70 -2.05
CA LEU A 15 -8.33 -26.74 -1.65
C LEU A 15 -7.58 -25.68 -0.85
N LYS A 16 -6.86 -24.81 -1.57
CA LYS A 16 -6.31 -23.57 -1.06
C LYS A 16 -7.48 -22.87 -0.42
N ASN A 17 -7.38 -22.67 0.88
CA ASN A 17 -8.48 -22.25 1.73
C ASN A 17 -9.05 -20.94 1.15
N LEU A 18 -10.23 -21.02 0.50
CA LEU A 18 -10.81 -19.88 -0.24
C LEU A 18 -11.08 -18.67 0.68
N SER A 19 -11.11 -18.90 1.99
CA SER A 19 -11.23 -17.89 3.05
C SER A 19 -10.01 -16.99 3.22
N ALA A 20 -8.85 -17.33 2.65
CA ALA A 20 -7.62 -16.54 2.75
C ALA A 20 -7.45 -15.51 1.62
N TYR A 21 -8.30 -15.56 0.59
CA TYR A 21 -8.21 -14.67 -0.57
C TYR A 21 -9.14 -13.47 -0.38
N GLN A 22 -8.60 -12.26 -0.55
CA GLN A 22 -9.41 -11.06 -0.66
C GLN A 22 -9.49 -10.65 -2.13
N GLU A 23 -10.72 -10.57 -2.64
CA GLU A 23 -10.98 -10.06 -3.97
C GLU A 23 -10.78 -8.53 -3.97
N ILE A 24 -9.87 -8.08 -4.82
CA ILE A 24 -9.64 -6.68 -5.13
C ILE A 24 -10.30 -6.39 -6.47
N THR A 25 -11.17 -5.39 -6.50
CA THR A 25 -11.70 -4.83 -7.76
C THR A 25 -11.13 -3.43 -7.97
N ILE A 26 -10.37 -3.25 -9.04
CA ILE A 26 -9.78 -1.97 -9.42
C ILE A 26 -10.49 -1.46 -10.66
N GLN A 27 -10.90 -0.20 -10.64
CA GLN A 27 -11.47 0.42 -11.84
C GLN A 27 -10.32 0.84 -12.74
N LYS A 28 -10.44 0.55 -14.04
CA LYS A 28 -9.52 1.10 -15.04
C LYS A 28 -9.76 2.60 -15.11
N ASP A 29 -8.69 3.36 -15.02
CA ASP A 29 -8.66 4.79 -15.34
C ASP A 29 -7.53 5.06 -16.34
N ARG A 30 -7.25 6.33 -16.62
CA ARG A 30 -6.19 6.69 -17.59
C ARG A 30 -4.81 6.20 -17.16
N ASP A 31 -4.61 6.03 -15.87
CA ASP A 31 -3.32 5.75 -15.23
C ASP A 31 -3.17 4.26 -14.85
N LEU A 32 -4.23 3.46 -15.04
CA LEU A 32 -4.25 2.00 -14.81
C LEU A 32 -4.99 1.27 -15.94
N GLN A 33 -4.33 1.14 -17.08
CA GLN A 33 -4.89 0.56 -18.30
C GLN A 33 -4.72 -0.95 -18.37
N ASN A 34 -3.63 -1.47 -17.79
CA ASN A 34 -3.25 -2.89 -17.91
C ASN A 34 -2.66 -3.50 -16.62
N TYR A 35 -2.41 -4.81 -16.67
CA TYR A 35 -1.92 -5.59 -15.53
C TYR A 35 -0.47 -5.29 -15.14
N GLN A 36 0.37 -4.93 -16.10
CA GLN A 36 1.78 -4.62 -15.82
C GLN A 36 1.90 -3.32 -15.01
N GLU A 37 1.12 -2.29 -15.38
CA GLU A 37 1.04 -1.04 -14.60
C GLU A 37 0.55 -1.30 -13.17
N LEU A 38 -0.40 -2.22 -13.00
CA LEU A 38 -0.88 -2.61 -11.68
C LEU A 38 0.22 -3.28 -10.84
N LEU A 39 0.95 -4.22 -11.43
CA LEU A 39 2.06 -4.87 -10.76
C LEU A 39 3.15 -3.88 -10.38
N GLU A 40 3.48 -2.96 -11.28
CA GLU A 40 4.48 -1.92 -11.05
C GLU A 40 4.06 -1.02 -9.89
N ILE A 41 2.80 -0.57 -9.85
CA ILE A 41 2.26 0.20 -8.72
C ILE A 41 2.40 -0.60 -7.43
N ILE A 42 1.94 -1.86 -7.40
CA ILE A 42 2.01 -2.70 -6.20
C ILE A 42 3.47 -2.90 -5.76
N ASN A 43 4.36 -3.22 -6.69
CA ASN A 43 5.80 -3.38 -6.47
C ASN A 43 6.39 -2.14 -5.81
N ASN A 44 6.10 -0.98 -6.40
CA ASN A 44 6.54 0.30 -5.91
C ASN A 44 5.98 0.58 -4.50
N THR A 45 4.76 0.14 -4.17
CA THR A 45 4.23 0.41 -2.82
C THR A 45 4.81 -0.44 -1.68
N ILE A 46 5.45 -1.59 -1.97
CA ILE A 46 5.72 -2.62 -0.94
C ILE A 46 7.18 -2.71 -0.52
N SER A 47 8.12 -2.52 -1.44
CA SER A 47 9.55 -2.79 -1.24
C SER A 47 10.42 -1.89 -2.12
N GLU A 48 11.65 -1.60 -1.69
CA GLU A 48 12.65 -0.95 -2.56
C GLU A 48 13.23 -1.90 -3.61
N ASP A 49 13.36 -3.18 -3.26
CA ASP A 49 13.74 -4.23 -4.19
C ASP A 49 12.61 -4.52 -5.20
N ASP A 50 12.99 -4.95 -6.41
CA ASP A 50 12.03 -5.49 -7.37
C ASP A 50 11.47 -6.84 -6.88
N VAL A 51 10.21 -6.80 -6.48
CA VAL A 51 9.42 -7.92 -5.98
C VAL A 51 8.29 -8.31 -6.91
N THR A 52 8.30 -7.82 -8.17
CA THR A 52 7.24 -8.07 -9.16
C THR A 52 6.92 -9.55 -9.30
N SER A 53 7.95 -10.40 -9.43
CA SER A 53 7.78 -11.87 -9.51
C SER A 53 7.14 -12.48 -8.26
N SER A 54 7.41 -11.92 -7.08
CA SER A 54 6.79 -12.35 -5.82
C SER A 54 5.32 -11.94 -5.77
N ILE A 55 5.00 -10.75 -6.26
CA ILE A 55 3.62 -10.25 -6.35
C ILE A 55 2.81 -11.11 -7.33
N GLU A 56 3.31 -11.30 -8.55
CA GLU A 56 2.64 -12.09 -9.60
C GLU A 56 2.29 -13.50 -9.12
N LYS A 57 3.24 -14.19 -8.46
CA LYS A 57 3.05 -15.53 -7.90
C LYS A 57 1.92 -15.58 -6.86
N ASN A 58 1.62 -14.45 -6.23
CA ASN A 58 0.61 -14.32 -5.18
C ASN A 58 -0.71 -13.69 -5.66
N ILE A 59 -0.83 -13.41 -6.96
CA ILE A 59 -2.08 -12.94 -7.58
C ILE A 59 -2.82 -14.12 -8.23
N TYR A 60 -4.13 -14.12 -8.10
CA TYR A 60 -5.05 -15.14 -8.57
C TYR A 60 -6.31 -14.49 -9.16
N ASN A 61 -7.10 -15.27 -9.91
CA ASN A 61 -8.44 -14.90 -10.39
C ASN A 61 -8.47 -13.53 -11.12
N ILE A 62 -7.46 -13.26 -11.94
CA ILE A 62 -7.39 -12.01 -12.70
C ILE A 62 -8.48 -12.05 -13.77
N ASN A 63 -9.34 -11.03 -13.78
CA ASN A 63 -10.35 -10.82 -14.79
C ASN A 63 -10.27 -9.39 -15.32
N PHE A 64 -10.27 -9.26 -16.64
CA PHE A 64 -10.24 -7.98 -17.33
C PHE A 64 -11.61 -7.71 -17.94
N SER A 65 -12.27 -6.66 -17.47
CA SER A 65 -13.42 -6.10 -18.15
C SER A 65 -13.02 -4.84 -18.93
N SER A 66 -13.96 -4.27 -19.69
CA SER A 66 -13.74 -3.01 -20.40
C SER A 66 -13.43 -1.84 -19.46
N ASN A 67 -13.88 -1.90 -18.21
CA ASN A 67 -13.80 -0.80 -17.25
C ASN A 67 -13.10 -1.15 -15.92
N GLN A 68 -12.73 -2.41 -15.70
CA GLN A 68 -12.21 -2.89 -14.43
C GLN A 68 -11.17 -4.00 -14.63
N ILE A 69 -10.26 -4.10 -13.67
CA ILE A 69 -9.39 -5.26 -13.45
C ILE A 69 -9.76 -5.77 -12.07
N SER A 70 -10.27 -7.00 -11.98
CA SER A 70 -10.47 -7.66 -10.70
C SER A 70 -9.43 -8.76 -10.53
N LEU A 71 -8.87 -8.89 -9.34
CA LEU A 71 -7.92 -9.94 -9.00
C LEU A 71 -8.06 -10.30 -7.53
N SER A 72 -7.49 -11.42 -7.11
CA SER A 72 -7.31 -11.79 -5.71
C SER A 72 -5.82 -11.81 -5.40
N ILE A 73 -5.40 -11.31 -4.24
CA ILE A 73 -4.00 -11.40 -3.81
C ILE A 73 -3.91 -12.09 -2.45
N ASP A 74 -2.97 -13.01 -2.31
CA ASP A 74 -2.65 -13.68 -1.05
C ASP A 74 -1.56 -12.90 -0.31
N VAL A 75 -1.96 -11.87 0.45
CA VAL A 75 -1.00 -10.99 1.15
C VAL A 75 -0.23 -11.73 2.24
N ASN A 76 -0.82 -12.76 2.86
CA ASN A 76 -0.13 -13.57 3.85
C ASN A 76 1.00 -14.37 3.21
N ASN A 77 0.74 -15.01 2.07
CA ASN A 77 1.77 -15.74 1.36
C ASN A 77 2.81 -14.79 0.72
N LEU A 78 2.40 -13.62 0.22
CA LEU A 78 3.32 -12.59 -0.24
C LEU A 78 4.26 -12.13 0.87
N SER A 79 3.74 -11.82 2.07
CA SER A 79 4.56 -11.43 3.22
C SER A 79 5.59 -12.50 3.58
N ARG A 80 5.16 -13.77 3.62
CA ARG A 80 6.06 -14.90 3.88
C ARG A 80 7.13 -15.06 2.80
N ASP A 81 6.75 -14.94 1.52
CA ASP A 81 7.69 -15.02 0.40
C ASP A 81 8.75 -13.91 0.51
N LEU A 82 8.35 -12.66 0.77
CA LEU A 82 9.26 -11.51 0.94
C LEU A 82 10.17 -11.68 2.16
N TYR A 83 9.62 -12.11 3.29
CA TYR A 83 10.40 -12.39 4.50
C TYR A 83 11.45 -13.47 4.26
N SER A 84 11.10 -14.56 3.54
CA SER A 84 12.05 -15.63 3.22
C SER A 84 13.22 -15.17 2.35
N LYS A 85 13.00 -14.13 1.53
CA LYS A 85 14.02 -13.49 0.68
C LYS A 85 14.83 -12.43 1.41
N LYS A 86 14.54 -12.17 2.70
CA LYS A 86 15.12 -11.09 3.51
C LYS A 86 14.91 -9.71 2.89
N ILE A 87 13.75 -9.53 2.26
CA ILE A 87 13.35 -8.26 1.67
C ILE A 87 12.54 -7.49 2.71
N ASP A 88 13.01 -6.28 3.05
CA ASP A 88 12.26 -5.37 3.89
C ASP A 88 11.03 -4.88 3.12
N HIS A 89 9.86 -5.05 3.73
CA HIS A 89 8.60 -4.79 3.07
C HIS A 89 7.54 -4.26 4.02
N ASN A 90 6.60 -3.46 3.48
CA ASN A 90 5.44 -3.01 4.23
C ASN A 90 4.15 -3.24 3.43
N LEU A 91 3.36 -4.22 3.87
CA LEU A 91 2.08 -4.58 3.26
C LEU A 91 0.88 -3.91 3.92
N PHE A 92 1.09 -3.03 4.92
CA PHE A 92 0.00 -2.42 5.70
C PHE A 92 -0.97 -1.61 4.82
N LEU A 93 -0.43 -0.72 3.99
CA LEU A 93 -1.23 0.16 3.14
C LEU A 93 -1.95 -0.65 2.04
N LEU A 94 -1.27 -1.65 1.47
CA LEU A 94 -1.89 -2.60 0.55
C LEU A 94 -3.07 -3.32 1.22
N ASN A 95 -2.86 -3.89 2.41
CA ASN A 95 -3.90 -4.57 3.19
C ASN A 95 -5.12 -3.67 3.46
N CYS A 96 -4.89 -2.40 3.76
CA CYS A 96 -5.99 -1.47 3.96
C CYS A 96 -6.75 -1.17 2.67
N SER A 97 -6.05 -1.00 1.55
CA SER A 97 -6.66 -0.71 0.24
C SER A 97 -7.61 -1.80 -0.26
N MET A 98 -7.43 -3.04 0.20
CA MET A 98 -8.30 -4.18 -0.14
C MET A 98 -9.59 -4.23 0.67
N LYS A 99 -9.72 -3.47 1.76
CA LYS A 99 -10.92 -3.55 2.61
C LYS A 99 -12.16 -3.10 1.83
N LYS A 100 -13.25 -3.84 2.00
CA LYS A 100 -14.55 -3.47 1.43
C LYS A 100 -14.86 -2.03 1.81
N THR A 101 -15.22 -1.22 0.82
CA THR A 101 -15.53 0.21 0.95
C THR A 101 -14.38 1.14 1.37
N PHE A 102 -13.11 0.70 1.35
CA PHE A 102 -11.96 1.54 1.73
C PHE A 102 -11.96 2.94 1.08
N PHE A 103 -12.27 3.02 -0.22
CA PHE A 103 -12.31 4.26 -0.98
C PHE A 103 -13.59 5.10 -0.82
N LYS A 104 -14.52 4.72 0.06
CA LYS A 104 -15.67 5.57 0.39
C LYS A 104 -15.27 6.63 1.41
N LEU A 105 -15.73 7.86 1.17
CA LEU A 105 -15.56 8.97 2.10
C LEU A 105 -16.34 8.75 3.40
N ASN A 106 -15.80 9.25 4.50
CA ASN A 106 -16.35 9.21 5.86
C ASN A 106 -16.62 7.79 6.41
N ASN A 107 -15.95 6.78 5.85
CA ASN A 107 -15.92 5.45 6.45
C ASN A 107 -15.09 5.40 7.72
N LYS A 108 -15.20 4.32 8.51
CA LYS A 108 -14.39 4.10 9.71
C LYS A 108 -13.79 2.71 9.69
N PHE A 109 -12.51 2.63 10.01
CA PHE A 109 -11.79 1.39 10.24
C PHE A 109 -11.01 1.50 11.55
N GLU A 110 -10.96 0.41 12.31
CA GLU A 110 -10.22 0.38 13.58
C GLU A 110 -8.70 0.39 13.34
N ASN A 111 -8.24 -0.41 12.38
CA ASN A 111 -6.82 -0.65 12.11
C ASN A 111 -6.40 -0.25 10.69
N CYS A 112 -7.09 0.69 10.05
CA CYS A 112 -6.72 1.21 8.73
C CYS A 112 -7.01 2.71 8.63
N PRO A 113 -6.28 3.44 7.76
CA PRO A 113 -6.70 4.79 7.39
C PRO A 113 -8.10 4.81 6.79
N ASN A 114 -8.76 5.96 6.88
CA ASN A 114 -10.02 6.23 6.21
C ASN A 114 -10.03 7.65 5.63
N PHE A 115 -10.67 7.83 4.48
CA PHE A 115 -10.87 9.15 3.91
C PHE A 115 -12.01 9.85 4.63
N ILE A 116 -11.82 11.11 5.01
CA ILE A 116 -12.86 11.95 5.60
C ILE A 116 -12.91 13.31 4.91
N ILE A 117 -14.06 13.98 5.00
CA ILE A 117 -14.20 15.38 4.62
C ILE A 117 -14.20 16.24 5.88
N LYS A 118 -13.39 17.30 5.89
CA LYS A 118 -13.49 18.35 6.90
C LYS A 118 -13.67 19.70 6.23
N ASN A 119 -14.53 20.51 6.83
CA ASN A 119 -14.79 21.89 6.40
C ASN A 119 -13.90 22.84 7.20
N TYR A 120 -13.29 23.78 6.49
CA TYR A 120 -12.55 24.91 7.06
C TYR A 120 -13.05 26.15 6.31
N ASP A 121 -13.69 27.05 7.05
CA ASP A 121 -14.43 28.18 6.49
C ASP A 121 -15.44 27.71 5.43
N GLU A 122 -15.40 28.30 4.23
CA GLU A 122 -16.26 27.97 3.10
C GLU A 122 -15.72 26.82 2.24
N MET A 123 -14.59 26.20 2.63
CA MET A 123 -13.93 25.17 1.83
C MET A 123 -13.94 23.81 2.51
N ALA A 124 -14.31 22.79 1.72
CA ALA A 124 -14.21 21.39 2.12
C ALA A 124 -12.91 20.80 1.59
N TYR A 125 -12.26 19.97 2.40
CA TYR A 125 -11.04 19.25 2.04
C TYR A 125 -11.16 17.77 2.39
N ILE A 126 -10.54 16.94 1.56
CA ILE A 126 -10.39 15.50 1.80
C ILE A 126 -9.14 15.31 2.65
N TYR A 127 -9.31 14.58 3.76
CA TYR A 127 -8.24 14.15 4.62
C TYR A 127 -8.15 12.64 4.63
N LEU A 128 -6.94 12.12 4.77
CA LEU A 128 -6.70 10.78 5.24
C LEU A 128 -6.58 10.82 6.76
N ASN A 129 -7.37 10.00 7.45
CA ASN A 129 -7.41 9.92 8.90
C ASN A 129 -6.93 8.55 9.37
N TYR A 130 -6.13 8.53 10.44
CA TYR A 130 -5.82 7.32 11.19
C TYR A 130 -5.53 7.67 12.64
N LYS A 131 -6.23 7.04 13.60
CA LYS A 131 -6.08 7.30 15.04
C LYS A 131 -6.10 8.80 15.41
N ASN A 132 -6.95 9.58 14.75
CA ASN A 132 -7.10 11.04 14.90
C ASN A 132 -5.92 11.88 14.38
N ASN A 133 -4.97 11.29 13.65
CA ASN A 133 -4.02 12.03 12.83
C ASN A 133 -4.63 12.30 11.46
N TYR A 134 -4.64 13.57 11.06
CA TYR A 134 -5.28 14.03 9.83
C TYR A 134 -4.25 14.58 8.85
N PHE A 135 -4.26 14.06 7.63
CA PHE A 135 -3.42 14.54 6.55
C PHE A 135 -4.27 15.02 5.38
N ARG A 136 -4.11 16.28 4.99
CA ARG A 136 -4.92 16.89 3.92
C ARG A 136 -4.41 16.41 2.56
N LEU A 137 -5.26 15.74 1.80
CA LEU A 137 -4.91 15.24 0.46
C LEU A 137 -5.22 16.25 -0.64
N ALA A 138 -6.43 16.82 -0.61
CA ALA A 138 -6.90 17.71 -1.68
C ALA A 138 -8.09 18.56 -1.21
N LYS A 139 -8.37 19.63 -1.96
CA LYS A 139 -9.67 20.30 -1.89
C LYS A 139 -10.75 19.36 -2.39
N PHE A 140 -11.87 19.30 -1.69
CA PHE A 140 -12.99 18.44 -2.05
C PHE A 140 -13.73 18.99 -3.28
N SER A 141 -14.00 18.11 -4.23
CA SER A 141 -14.97 18.27 -5.31
C SER A 141 -15.83 17.00 -5.39
N LYS A 142 -17.06 17.13 -5.90
CA LYS A 142 -17.93 15.96 -6.12
C LYS A 142 -17.31 14.94 -7.09
N ASP A 143 -16.45 15.42 -7.99
CA ASP A 143 -15.79 14.61 -9.01
C ASP A 143 -14.42 14.10 -8.56
N THR A 144 -14.02 14.32 -7.30
CA THR A 144 -12.71 13.89 -6.82
C THR A 144 -12.60 12.37 -6.78
N ASN A 145 -11.64 11.82 -7.52
CA ASN A 145 -11.33 10.40 -7.51
C ASN A 145 -10.44 10.05 -6.29
N ILE A 146 -11.05 9.46 -5.26
CA ILE A 146 -10.36 9.04 -4.03
C ILE A 146 -9.28 7.97 -4.28
N LYS A 147 -9.50 7.08 -5.25
CA LYS A 147 -8.51 6.07 -5.63
C LYS A 147 -7.27 6.72 -6.21
N LEU A 148 -7.43 7.72 -7.07
CA LEU A 148 -6.31 8.44 -7.65
C LEU A 148 -5.52 9.21 -6.57
N LEU A 149 -6.20 9.84 -5.61
CA LEU A 149 -5.52 10.48 -4.47
C LEU A 149 -4.71 9.46 -3.64
N TRP A 150 -5.25 8.26 -3.46
CA TRP A 150 -4.55 7.17 -2.78
C TRP A 150 -3.34 6.69 -3.56
N ILE A 151 -3.48 6.46 -4.88
CA ILE A 151 -2.38 6.01 -5.75
C ILE A 151 -1.26 7.06 -5.75
N LYS A 152 -1.58 8.34 -5.94
CA LYS A 152 -0.60 9.44 -5.89
C LYS A 152 0.13 9.54 -4.56
N LEU A 153 -0.54 9.23 -3.45
CA LEU A 153 0.10 9.17 -2.14
C LEU A 153 1.14 8.05 -2.06
N LEU A 154 0.94 6.94 -2.77
CA LEU A 154 1.81 5.77 -2.74
C LEU A 154 2.80 5.70 -3.90
N GLU A 155 2.64 6.54 -4.91
CA GLU A 155 3.51 6.62 -6.07
C GLU A 155 4.93 6.99 -5.63
N LYS A 156 5.88 6.16 -6.07
CA LYS A 156 7.30 6.32 -5.79
C LYS A 156 7.94 7.24 -6.81
N ASN A 157 8.65 8.25 -6.33
CA ASN A 157 9.50 9.10 -7.14
C ASN A 157 10.84 9.25 -6.43
N ASN A 158 11.96 9.19 -7.15
CA ASN A 158 13.27 9.35 -6.53
C ASN A 158 13.43 10.80 -6.04
N TYR A 159 13.35 10.98 -4.73
CA TYR A 159 13.59 12.25 -4.07
C TYR A 159 14.87 12.18 -3.24
N SER A 160 15.62 13.27 -3.26
CA SER A 160 16.71 13.54 -2.32
C SER A 160 16.44 14.89 -1.69
N TYR A 161 16.27 14.90 -0.37
CA TYR A 161 15.95 16.11 0.38
C TYR A 161 16.39 15.99 1.85
N GLN A 162 16.52 17.15 2.48
CA GLN A 162 16.70 17.22 3.93
C GLN A 162 15.36 17.06 4.63
N LEU A 163 15.25 16.05 5.49
CA LEU A 163 14.04 15.75 6.25
C LEU A 163 14.22 16.16 7.72
N TYR A 164 13.24 16.90 8.23
CA TYR A 164 13.21 17.41 9.60
C TYR A 164 12.17 16.64 10.41
N ILE A 165 12.60 15.78 11.32
CA ILE A 165 11.68 14.96 12.15
C ILE A 165 12.06 15.03 13.62
N ASP A 166 11.10 14.72 14.49
CA ASP A 166 11.40 14.52 15.91
C ASP A 166 12.31 13.30 16.10
N THR A 167 13.27 13.39 17.01
CA THR A 167 14.23 12.31 17.32
C THR A 167 13.54 10.97 17.60
N SER A 168 12.37 10.98 18.26
CA SER A 168 11.59 9.78 18.59
C SER A 168 11.04 9.04 17.37
N ASN A 169 10.98 9.71 16.22
CA ASN A 169 10.44 9.16 14.99
C ASN A 169 11.49 8.52 14.09
N TYR A 170 12.78 8.64 14.39
CA TYR A 170 13.85 8.08 13.57
C TYR A 170 13.75 6.55 13.41
N ASN A 171 13.56 5.84 14.53
CA ASN A 171 13.43 4.38 14.49
C ASN A 171 12.17 3.92 13.74
N LYS A 172 11.09 4.70 13.83
CA LYS A 172 9.86 4.44 13.08
C LYS A 172 10.06 4.64 11.59
N LEU A 173 10.77 5.72 11.20
CA LEU A 173 11.14 5.98 9.82
C LEU A 173 11.99 4.83 9.26
N LYS A 174 13.02 4.40 10.01
CA LYS A 174 13.87 3.26 9.64
C LYS A 174 13.04 1.98 9.47
N PHE A 175 12.20 1.67 10.44
CA PHE A 175 11.33 0.49 10.38
C PHE A 175 10.36 0.53 9.18
N PHE A 176 9.77 1.70 8.91
CA PHE A 176 8.78 1.85 7.85
C PHE A 176 9.41 1.79 6.45
N THR A 177 10.56 2.44 6.27
CA THR A 177 11.19 2.58 4.96
C THR A 177 12.20 1.49 4.64
N GLY A 178 12.68 0.75 5.65
CA GLY A 178 13.84 -0.14 5.50
C GLY A 178 15.17 0.60 5.34
N LEU A 179 15.15 1.94 5.33
CA LEU A 179 16.31 2.79 5.09
C LEU A 179 16.96 3.27 6.39
N GLU A 180 18.27 3.55 6.31
CA GLU A 180 19.02 4.18 7.39
C GLU A 180 19.51 5.58 6.97
N PRO A 181 18.63 6.60 7.03
CA PRO A 181 18.98 7.97 6.66
C PRO A 181 20.17 8.51 7.45
N LYS A 182 21.07 9.24 6.78
CA LYS A 182 22.22 9.84 7.46
C LYS A 182 21.75 11.04 8.29
N ILE A 183 22.00 11.01 9.59
CA ILE A 183 21.77 12.18 10.46
C ILE A 183 22.84 13.23 10.17
N LEU A 184 22.42 14.40 9.67
CA LEU A 184 23.30 15.54 9.41
C LEU A 184 23.50 16.39 10.67
N HIS A 185 22.41 16.64 11.41
CA HIS A 185 22.43 17.53 12.57
C HIS A 185 21.35 17.18 13.60
N TYR A 186 21.61 17.52 14.86
CA TYR A 186 20.65 17.46 15.96
C TYR A 186 20.28 18.88 16.37
N GLU A 187 19.00 19.21 16.35
CA GLU A 187 18.49 20.51 16.78
C GLU A 187 17.41 20.34 17.84
N LYS A 188 17.78 20.49 19.11
CA LYS A 188 16.91 20.24 20.28
C LYS A 188 16.33 18.82 20.24
N ASN A 189 15.03 18.68 20.02
CA ASN A 189 14.29 17.40 19.95
C ASN A 189 14.06 16.93 18.50
N LYS A 190 14.70 17.59 17.53
CA LYS A 190 14.60 17.27 16.10
C LYS A 190 15.96 16.84 15.54
N ILE A 191 15.90 16.09 14.47
CA ILE A 191 17.05 15.70 13.66
C ILE A 191 16.83 16.13 12.22
N ILE A 192 17.92 16.56 11.60
CA ILE A 192 17.99 16.83 10.17
C ILE A 192 18.65 15.61 9.53
N LEU A 193 17.94 14.98 8.62
CA LEU A 193 18.38 13.79 7.90
C LEU A 193 18.70 14.15 6.46
N ASP A 194 19.79 13.63 5.93
CA ASP A 194 19.96 13.47 4.48
C ASP A 194 19.23 12.20 4.07
N PHE A 195 18.15 12.36 3.30
CA PHE A 195 17.27 11.26 2.98
C PHE A 195 17.06 11.13 1.48
N GLN A 196 17.58 10.03 0.94
CA GLN A 196 17.28 9.57 -0.40
C GLN A 196 16.22 8.48 -0.29
N ASN A 197 15.03 8.75 -0.84
CA ASN A 197 13.90 7.84 -0.74
C ASN A 197 12.91 8.11 -1.88
N PHE A 198 12.02 7.14 -2.09
CA PHE A 198 10.93 7.19 -3.03
C PHE A 198 9.74 8.06 -2.60
N TYR A 199 9.69 8.47 -1.34
CA TYR A 199 8.63 9.30 -0.79
C TYR A 199 9.12 10.73 -0.58
N ASN A 200 8.33 11.70 -1.03
CA ASN A 200 8.58 13.11 -0.75
C ASN A 200 8.35 13.44 0.74
N ASN A 201 8.72 14.66 1.12
CA ASN A 201 8.63 15.14 2.50
C ASN A 201 7.21 15.05 3.08
N GLU A 202 6.17 15.36 2.29
CA GLU A 202 4.78 15.30 2.76
C GLU A 202 4.34 13.84 3.00
N GLN A 203 4.67 12.94 2.07
CA GLN A 203 4.43 11.51 2.20
C GLN A 203 5.14 10.91 3.42
N ILE A 204 6.42 11.26 3.65
CA ILE A 204 7.15 10.75 4.83
C ILE A 204 6.61 11.31 6.14
N ASN A 205 6.33 12.61 6.21
CA ASN A 205 5.70 13.18 7.42
C ASN A 205 4.34 12.54 7.69
N PHE A 206 3.59 12.21 6.64
CA PHE A 206 2.38 11.42 6.77
C PHE A 206 2.68 10.03 7.36
N LEU A 207 3.57 9.25 6.73
CA LEU A 207 3.86 7.86 7.12
C LEU A 207 4.45 7.76 8.54
N ILE A 208 5.34 8.66 8.92
CA ILE A 208 5.94 8.70 10.27
C ILE A 208 4.88 8.93 11.36
N ASN A 209 3.86 9.76 11.08
CA ASN A 209 2.79 10.02 12.05
C ASN A 209 1.77 8.87 12.14
N PHE A 210 1.91 7.84 11.30
CA PHE A 210 1.03 6.67 11.28
C PHE A 210 1.55 5.50 12.10
N PHE A 211 2.88 5.32 12.18
CA PHE A 211 3.55 4.29 12.96
C PHE A 211 4.08 4.86 14.28
#